data_AF-A0A9K3HT39-F1
#
_entry.id   AF-A0A9K3HT39-F1
#
_cell.length_a   1.000
_cell.length_b   1.000
_cell.length_c   1.000
_cell.angle_alpha   90.00
_cell.angle_beta   90.00
_cell.angle_gamma   90.00
#
_symmetry.space_group_name_H-M   'P 1'
#
loop_
_entity.id
_entity.type
_entity.pdbx_description
1 polymer ?
#
loop_
_entity_poly.entity_id
_entity_poly.type
_entity_poly.pdbx_seq_one_letter_code
_entity_poly.pdbx_strand_id
1 'polypeptide(L)' 'MLQIYCEKSQVQDGHNVLDVGCGWGSLTLYIAQKYSNCKVTGICNSVTQKAHIEEQCG' A
#
# COMPACT_ATOMS: atom_id res chain seq x y z
N MET A 1 -6.61 10.10 7.58
CA MET A 1 -6.41 8.79 8.24
C MET A 1 -5.14 8.10 7.73
N LEU A 2 -5.00 7.82 6.42
CA LEU A 2 -3.84 7.11 5.86
C LEU A 2 -2.47 7.76 6.15
N GLN A 3 -2.40 9.09 6.13
CA GLN A 3 -1.19 9.83 6.49
C GLN A 3 -0.72 9.53 7.94
N ILE A 4 -1.64 9.41 8.89
CA ILE A 4 -1.31 9.14 10.30
C ILE A 4 -0.66 7.76 10.43
N TYR A 5 -1.06 6.79 9.60
CA TYR A 5 -0.39 5.48 9.57
C TYR A 5 1.05 5.60 9.09
N CYS A 6 1.28 6.38 8.03
CA CYS A 6 2.64 6.64 7.52
C CYS A 6 3.51 7.35 8.56
N GLU A 7 2.96 8.35 9.25
CA GLU A 7 3.66 9.09 10.32
C GLU A 7 4.01 8.20 11.51
N LYS A 8 3.04 7.42 12.02
CA LYS A 8 3.26 6.52 13.15
C LYS A 8 4.21 5.37 12.83
N SER A 9 4.16 4.86 11.61
CA SER A 9 5.06 3.81 11.11
C SER A 9 6.37 4.36 10.58
N GLN A 10 6.58 5.68 10.62
CA GLN A 10 7.79 6.37 10.16
C GLN A 10 8.18 5.96 8.73
N VAL A 11 7.18 5.85 7.86
CA VAL A 11 7.41 5.53 6.44
C VAL A 11 8.18 6.68 5.80
N GLN A 12 9.30 6.34 5.17
CA GLN A 12 10.12 7.25 4.39
C GLN A 12 10.19 6.76 2.96
N ASP A 13 10.43 7.68 2.05
CA ASP A 13 10.60 7.34 0.65
C ASP A 13 11.80 6.40 0.45
N GLY A 14 11.65 5.40 -0.42
CA GLY A 14 12.66 4.35 -0.62
C GLY A 14 12.52 3.12 0.29
N HIS A 15 11.57 3.10 1.23
CA HIS A 15 11.33 1.92 2.07
C HIS A 15 10.69 0.76 1.28
N ASN A 16 11.00 -0.46 1.71
CA ASN A 16 10.21 -1.64 1.36
C ASN A 16 9.11 -1.81 2.42
N VAL A 17 7.83 -1.73 2.01
CA VAL A 17 6.68 -1.75 2.91
C VAL A 17 5.84 -3.01 2.67
N LEU A 18 5.46 -3.69 3.74
CA LEU A 18 4.53 -4.82 3.73
C LEU A 18 3.20 -4.43 4.39
N ASP A 19 2.11 -4.45 3.63
CA ASP A 19 0.75 -4.15 4.08
C ASP A 19 -0.04 -5.47 4.24
N VAL A 20 -0.09 -5.98 5.47
CA VAL A 20 -0.71 -7.27 5.81
C VAL A 20 -2.21 -7.08 6.05
N GLY A 21 -3.04 -7.73 5.24
CA GLY A 21 -4.47 -7.50 5.26
C GLY A 21 -4.84 -6.22 4.52
N CYS A 22 -4.23 -5.97 3.35
CA CYS A 22 -4.33 -4.70 2.63
C CYS A 22 -5.76 -4.34 2.15
N GLY A 23 -6.71 -5.28 2.22
CA GLY A 23 -8.10 -5.07 1.84
C GLY A 23 -8.21 -4.61 0.38
N TRP A 24 -8.93 -3.52 0.13
CA TRP A 24 -9.04 -2.90 -1.21
C TRP A 24 -7.83 -2.01 -1.58
N GLY A 25 -6.74 -2.06 -0.80
CA GLY A 25 -5.46 -1.44 -1.15
C GLY A 25 -5.33 0.05 -0.83
N SER A 26 -6.23 0.64 -0.04
CA SER A 26 -6.21 2.09 0.22
C SER A 26 -4.87 2.59 0.77
N LEU A 27 -4.26 1.88 1.74
CA LEU A 27 -2.95 2.26 2.26
C LEU A 27 -1.83 1.90 1.29
N THR A 28 -1.86 0.69 0.71
CA THR A 28 -0.91 0.23 -0.31
C THR A 28 -0.74 1.25 -1.45
N LEU A 29 -1.85 1.66 -2.08
CA LEU A 29 -1.87 2.62 -3.19
C LEU A 29 -1.46 4.02 -2.73
N TYR A 30 -1.91 4.46 -1.55
CA TYR A 30 -1.51 5.74 -0.99
C TYR A 30 0.00 5.86 -0.76
N ILE A 31 0.64 4.81 -0.23
CA ILE A 31 2.08 4.78 -0.03
C ILE A 31 2.80 4.81 -1.38
N ALA A 32 2.37 3.97 -2.34
CA ALA A 32 2.97 3.92 -3.67
C ALA A 32 2.89 5.28 -4.42
N GLN A 33 1.79 6.01 -4.28
CA GLN A 33 1.62 7.33 -4.91
C GLN A 33 2.41 8.44 -4.20
N LYS A 34 2.44 8.43 -2.87
CA LYS A 34 3.08 9.50 -2.07
C LYS A 34 4.59 9.36 -1.96
N TYR A 35 5.10 8.13 -1.94
CA TYR A 35 6.50 7.79 -1.76
C TYR A 35 6.95 7.00 -2.99
N SER A 36 7.34 7.73 -4.05
CA SER A 36 7.57 7.16 -5.38
C SER A 36 8.73 6.16 -5.46
N ASN A 37 9.66 6.20 -4.50
CA ASN A 37 10.77 5.25 -4.42
C ASN A 37 10.47 4.05 -3.50
N CYS A 38 9.31 4.03 -2.81
CA CYS A 38 8.91 2.88 -2.02
C CYS A 38 8.53 1.69 -2.91
N LYS A 39 8.88 0.49 -2.44
CA LYS A 39 8.32 -0.75 -2.96
C LYS A 39 7.32 -1.31 -1.97
N VAL A 40 6.06 -1.36 -2.36
CA VAL A 40 4.97 -1.81 -1.48
C VAL A 40 4.51 -3.20 -1.89
N THR A 41 4.40 -4.11 -0.93
CA THR A 41 3.81 -5.44 -1.11
C THR A 41 2.54 -5.52 -0.26
N GLY A 42 1.39 -5.69 -0.90
CA GLY A 42 0.12 -5.94 -0.22
C GLY A 42 -0.20 -7.43 -0.16
N ILE A 43 -0.67 -7.92 0.98
CA ILE A 43 -1.17 -9.30 1.14
C ILE A 43 -2.63 -9.26 1.58
N CYS A 44 -3.51 -9.93 0.83
CA CYS A 44 -4.89 -10.18 1.22
C CYS A 44 -5.33 -11.61 0.80
N ASN A 45 -6.43 -12.10 1.39
CA ASN A 45 -6.97 -13.43 1.12
C ASN A 45 -8.13 -13.43 0.11
N SER A 46 -8.40 -12.29 -0.53
CA SER A 46 -9.51 -12.14 -1.49
C SER A 46 -8.98 -11.91 -2.90
N VAL A 47 -9.37 -12.80 -3.81
CA VAL A 47 -9.00 -12.71 -5.22
C VAL A 47 -9.57 -11.45 -5.88
N THR A 48 -10.78 -11.04 -5.48
CA THR A 48 -11.43 -9.83 -6.04
C THR A 48 -10.75 -8.55 -5.58
N GLN A 49 -10.27 -8.51 -4.34
CA GLN A 49 -9.48 -7.38 -3.83
C GLN A 49 -8.14 -7.27 -4.54
N LYS A 50 -7.44 -8.40 -4.73
CA LYS A 50 -6.20 -8.44 -5.50
C LYS A 50 -6.40 -7.88 -6.92
N ALA A 51 -7.39 -8.40 -7.65
CA ALA A 51 -7.68 -7.95 -9.01
C ALA A 51 -7.99 -6.46 -9.09
N HIS A 52 -8.78 -5.93 -8.14
CA HIS A 52 -9.06 -4.50 -8.06
C HIS A 52 -7.78 -3.67 -7.88
N ILE A 53 -6.88 -4.06 -6.97
CA ILE A 53 -5.62 -3.33 -6.75
C ILE A 53 -4.72 -3.41 -7.98
N GLU A 54 -4.61 -4.58 -8.61
CA GLU A 54 -3.82 -4.75 -9.84
C GLU A 54 -4.33 -3.87 -10.99
N GLU A 55 -5.64 -3.65 -11.10
CA GLU A 55 -6.21 -2.71 -12.08
C GLU A 55 -5.86 -1.25 -11.77
N GLN A 56 -5.68 -0.89 -10.50
CA GLN A 56 -5.27 0.47 -10.09
C GLN A 56 -3.75 0.70 -10.22
N CYS A 57 -2.96 -0.38 -10.24
CA CYS A 57 -1.51 -0.34 -10.44
C CYS A 57 -1.17 -0.37 -11.94
N GLY A 58 -1.34 0.77 -12.61
CA GLY A 58 -0.91 1.00 -14.01
C GLY A 58 0.53 1.48 -14.13
#